data_AF-R4UHT0-F1
#
_entry.id   AF-R4UHT0-F1
#
_cell.length_a   1.000
_cell.length_b   1.000
_cell.length_c   1.000
_cell.angle_alpha   90.00
_cell.angle_beta   90.00
_cell.angle_gamma   90.00
#
_symmetry.space_group_name_H-M   'P 1'
#
loop_
_entity.id
_entity.type
_entity.pdbx_description
1 polymer ?
#
loop_
_entity_poly.entity_id
_entity_poly.type
_entity_poly.pdbx_seq_one_letter_code
_entity_poly.pdbx_strand_id
1 'polypeptide(L)'
;MTVEDIKQIIKKNKRNLLWLFIFLAVSSLIVILSLLFVQTISAKDKLIYCLLFITTNLILIFINYLIFKNPFVLTKVFIFPKENQKVTLGYYFYFLNLIFALVFFFVTIWAVQLITNVNYSFVLKNQWYLGFSIMAWILVVNSGFTLLTLFTINKKSWQK
;
A
#
# COMPACT_ATOMS: atom_id res chain seq x y z
N MET A 1 -23.40 -15.32 5.72
CA MET A 1 -22.16 -15.77 5.07
C MET A 1 -21.33 -16.51 6.09
N THR A 2 -20.88 -17.72 5.75
CA THR A 2 -20.14 -18.60 6.66
C THR A 2 -18.63 -18.33 6.60
N VAL A 3 -17.88 -18.83 7.59
CA VAL A 3 -16.41 -18.74 7.61
C VAL A 3 -15.78 -19.43 6.39
N GLU A 4 -16.44 -20.46 5.84
CA GLU A 4 -15.99 -21.19 4.66
C GLU A 4 -16.08 -20.35 3.38
N ASP A 5 -17.14 -19.55 3.22
CA ASP A 5 -17.29 -18.62 2.10
C ASP A 5 -16.16 -17.58 2.08
N ILE A 6 -15.79 -17.05 3.25
CA ILE A 6 -14.68 -16.10 3.41
C ILE A 6 -13.34 -16.75 3.04
N LYS A 7 -13.10 -17.99 3.49
CA LYS A 7 -11.88 -18.74 3.13
C LYS A 7 -11.78 -18.96 1.62
N GLN A 8 -12.89 -19.24 0.94
CA GLN A 8 -12.90 -19.37 -0.52
C GLN A 8 -12.55 -18.06 -1.22
N ILE A 9 -13.08 -16.92 -0.75
CA ILE A 9 -12.72 -15.58 -1.28
C ILE A 9 -11.23 -15.30 -1.09
N ILE A 10 -10.68 -15.57 0.10
CA ILE A 10 -9.25 -15.39 0.39
C ILE A 10 -8.40 -16.26 -0.55
N LYS A 11 -8.75 -17.54 -0.73
CA LYS A 11 -8.04 -18.45 -1.66
C LYS A 11 -8.06 -17.90 -3.10
N LYS A 12 -9.18 -17.30 -3.51
CA LYS A 12 -9.37 -16.73 -4.85
C LYS A 12 -8.61 -15.42 -5.07
N ASN A 13 -8.35 -14.66 -4.00
CA ASN A 13 -7.63 -13.38 -4.02
C ASN A 13 -6.11 -13.53 -3.89
N LYS A 14 -5.57 -14.74 -3.67
CA LYS A 14 -4.11 -14.99 -3.73
C LYS A 14 -3.46 -14.49 -5.02
N ARG A 15 -4.17 -14.62 -6.15
CA ARG A 15 -3.71 -14.11 -7.45
C ARG A 15 -3.60 -12.59 -7.47
N ASN A 16 -4.52 -11.87 -6.82
CA ASN A 16 -4.44 -10.41 -6.72
C ASN A 16 -3.20 -10.02 -5.92
N LEU A 17 -2.91 -10.70 -4.80
CA LEU A 17 -1.71 -10.42 -4.01
C LEU A 17 -0.42 -10.65 -4.82
N LEU A 18 -0.38 -11.69 -5.67
CA LEU A 18 0.73 -11.90 -6.60
C LEU A 18 0.84 -10.74 -7.62
N TRP A 19 -0.28 -10.26 -8.16
CA TRP A 19 -0.27 -9.08 -9.04
C TRP A 19 0.21 -7.82 -8.33
N LEU A 20 -0.16 -7.63 -7.06
CA LEU A 20 0.37 -6.53 -6.24
C LEU A 20 1.89 -6.65 -6.07
N PHE A 21 2.39 -7.84 -5.77
CA PHE A 21 3.82 -8.10 -5.66
C PHE A 21 4.55 -7.75 -6.97
N ILE A 22 4.04 -8.23 -8.12
CA ILE A 22 4.62 -7.93 -9.44
C ILE A 22 4.59 -6.43 -9.72
N PHE A 23 3.45 -5.78 -9.49
CA PHE A 23 3.29 -4.34 -9.69
C PHE A 23 4.31 -3.54 -8.86
N LEU A 24 4.47 -3.87 -7.58
CA LEU A 24 5.41 -3.18 -6.70
C LEU A 24 6.87 -3.46 -7.07
N ALA A 25 7.20 -4.69 -7.50
CA ALA A 25 8.53 -5.01 -8.02
C ALA A 25 8.85 -4.18 -9.29
N VAL A 26 7.92 -4.11 -10.24
CA VAL A 26 8.06 -3.32 -11.46
C VAL A 26 8.20 -1.82 -11.14
N SER A 27 7.37 -1.30 -10.24
CA SER A 27 7.48 0.11 -9.81
C SER A 27 8.83 0.41 -9.16
N SER A 28 9.38 -0.53 -8.40
CA SER A 28 10.70 -0.40 -7.78
C SER A 28 11.79 -0.37 -8.83
N LEU A 29 11.73 -1.25 -9.84
CA LEU A 29 12.67 -1.24 -10.96
C LEU A 29 12.63 0.09 -11.72
N ILE A 30 11.44 0.62 -11.99
CA ILE A 30 11.29 1.92 -12.68
C ILE A 30 11.97 3.01 -11.87
N VAL A 31 11.69 3.12 -10.57
CA VAL A 31 12.30 4.16 -9.71
C VAL A 31 13.81 4.02 -9.62
N ILE A 32 14.33 2.79 -9.49
CA ILE A 32 15.78 2.52 -9.48
C ILE A 32 16.40 2.98 -10.79
N LEU A 33 15.83 2.61 -11.92
CA LEU A 33 16.31 3.03 -13.25
C LEU A 33 16.27 4.56 -13.38
N SER A 34 15.17 5.20 -12.99
CA SER A 34 15.06 6.66 -13.01
C SER A 34 16.15 7.33 -12.19
N LEU A 35 16.43 6.85 -10.97
CA LEU A 35 17.48 7.41 -10.10
C LEU A 35 18.89 7.20 -10.67
N LEU A 36 19.14 6.11 -11.39
CA LEU A 36 20.43 5.88 -12.05
C LEU A 36 20.71 6.98 -13.09
N PHE A 37 19.70 7.39 -13.87
CA PHE A 37 19.84 8.42 -14.91
C PHE A 37 19.96 9.86 -14.38
N VAL A 38 19.62 10.13 -13.11
CA VAL A 38 19.75 11.48 -12.52
C VAL A 38 21.21 11.77 -12.18
N GLN A 39 21.88 12.65 -12.92
CA GLN A 39 23.31 12.95 -12.71
C GLN A 39 23.59 13.87 -11.51
N THR A 40 22.57 14.60 -11.03
CA THR A 40 22.72 15.64 -9.98
C THR A 40 22.74 15.09 -8.55
N ILE A 41 22.45 13.81 -8.35
CA ILE A 41 22.35 13.18 -7.03
C ILE A 41 23.57 12.29 -6.80
N SER A 42 24.15 12.34 -5.60
CA SER A 42 25.30 11.50 -5.25
C SER A 42 24.94 10.00 -5.27
N ALA A 43 25.92 9.13 -5.55
CA ALA A 43 25.70 7.68 -5.57
C ALA A 43 25.20 7.14 -4.23
N LYS A 44 25.67 7.72 -3.11
CA LYS A 44 25.23 7.37 -1.75
C LYS A 44 23.76 7.71 -1.55
N ASP A 45 23.33 8.91 -1.92
CA ASP A 45 21.93 9.34 -1.74
C ASP A 45 20.98 8.53 -2.63
N LYS A 46 21.39 8.22 -3.87
CA LYS A 46 20.63 7.31 -4.75
C LYS A 46 20.37 5.96 -4.08
N LEU A 47 21.41 5.36 -3.50
CA LEU A 47 21.30 4.06 -2.82
C LEU A 47 20.31 4.13 -1.64
N ILE A 48 20.35 5.22 -0.87
CA ILE A 48 19.44 5.44 0.26
C ILE A 48 17.98 5.59 -0.22
N TYR A 49 17.72 6.39 -1.26
CA TYR A 49 16.37 6.53 -1.82
C TYR A 49 15.83 5.20 -2.36
N CYS A 50 16.66 4.43 -3.07
CA CYS A 50 16.29 3.09 -3.54
C CYS A 50 15.93 2.15 -2.38
N LEU A 51 16.75 2.12 -1.32
CA LEU A 51 16.51 1.29 -0.14
C LEU A 51 15.21 1.68 0.55
N LEU A 52 14.99 2.98 0.80
CA LEU A 52 13.74 3.47 1.42
C LEU A 52 12.51 3.07 0.59
N PHE A 53 12.59 3.19 -0.74
CA PHE A 53 11.47 2.84 -1.62
C PHE A 53 11.19 1.33 -1.63
N ILE A 54 12.22 0.49 -1.75
CA ILE A 54 12.08 -0.98 -1.69
C ILE A 54 11.50 -1.40 -0.34
N THR A 55 12.05 -0.91 0.77
CA THR A 55 11.58 -1.24 2.11
C THR A 55 10.12 -0.83 2.29
N THR A 56 9.73 0.36 1.81
CA THR A 56 8.34 0.83 1.84
C THR A 56 7.42 -0.13 1.07
N ASN A 57 7.82 -0.54 -0.14
CA ASN A 57 7.03 -1.48 -0.96
C ASN A 57 6.91 -2.86 -0.31
N LEU A 58 7.96 -3.36 0.34
CA LEU A 58 7.90 -4.62 1.09
C LEU A 58 6.94 -4.54 2.28
N ILE A 59 6.98 -3.43 3.03
CA ILE A 59 6.04 -3.20 4.13
C ILE A 59 4.60 -3.14 3.60
N LEU A 60 4.37 -2.48 2.46
CA LEU A 60 3.05 -2.43 1.82
C LEU A 60 2.55 -3.82 1.43
N ILE A 61 3.40 -4.66 0.83
CA ILE A 61 3.06 -6.06 0.50
C ILE A 61 2.66 -6.80 1.78
N PHE A 62 3.44 -6.63 2.84
CA PHE A 62 3.21 -7.30 4.12
C PHE A 62 1.90 -6.86 4.77
N ILE A 63 1.62 -5.56 4.84
CA ILE A 63 0.36 -5.02 5.36
C ILE A 63 -0.83 -5.56 4.57
N ASN A 64 -0.78 -5.50 3.24
CA ASN A 64 -1.85 -6.02 2.39
C ASN A 64 -2.02 -7.53 2.59
N TYR A 65 -0.93 -8.29 2.69
CA TYR A 65 -1.00 -9.71 3.03
C TYR A 65 -1.71 -9.97 4.36
N LEU A 66 -1.39 -9.21 5.42
CA LEU A 66 -2.04 -9.35 6.72
C LEU A 66 -3.54 -9.03 6.67
N ILE A 67 -3.92 -7.94 5.98
CA ILE A 67 -5.33 -7.55 5.78
C ILE A 67 -6.11 -8.69 5.11
N PHE A 68 -5.55 -9.31 4.08
CA PHE A 68 -6.22 -10.37 3.32
C PHE A 68 -6.19 -11.74 3.99
N LYS A 69 -5.14 -12.04 4.77
CA LYS A 69 -5.04 -13.32 5.49
C LYS A 69 -5.92 -13.33 6.74
N ASN A 70 -6.18 -12.16 7.33
CA ASN A 70 -7.00 -12.07 8.53
C ASN A 70 -8.49 -11.89 8.19
N PRO A 71 -9.36 -12.92 8.39
CA PRO A 71 -10.76 -12.85 8.03
C PRO A 71 -11.55 -11.79 8.82
N PHE A 72 -11.12 -11.46 10.05
CA PHE A 72 -11.74 -10.41 10.86
C PHE A 72 -11.47 -9.01 10.30
N VAL A 73 -10.24 -8.77 9.84
CA VAL A 73 -9.90 -7.50 9.17
C VAL A 73 -10.59 -7.42 7.81
N LEU A 74 -10.60 -8.52 7.06
CA LEU A 74 -11.26 -8.60 5.75
C LEU A 74 -12.76 -8.25 5.83
N THR A 75 -13.48 -8.76 6.82
CA THR A 75 -14.92 -8.47 7.02
C THR A 75 -15.21 -7.06 7.52
N LYS A 76 -14.21 -6.36 8.06
CA LYS A 76 -14.30 -4.91 8.36
C LYS A 76 -14.00 -4.05 7.14
N VAL A 77 -13.08 -4.49 6.28
CA VAL A 77 -12.71 -3.80 5.03
C VAL A 77 -13.80 -3.95 3.98
N PHE A 78 -14.37 -5.15 3.83
CA PHE A 78 -15.41 -5.47 2.87
C PHE A 78 -16.73 -5.74 3.59
N ILE A 79 -17.78 -5.00 3.23
CA ILE A 79 -19.14 -5.25 3.70
C ILE A 79 -19.77 -6.28 2.76
N PHE A 80 -20.03 -7.48 3.28
CA PHE A 80 -20.69 -8.56 2.57
C PHE A 80 -22.20 -8.55 2.90
N PRO A 81 -23.06 -8.08 1.99
CA PRO A 81 -24.50 -8.07 2.23
C PRO A 81 -25.08 -9.50 2.21
N LYS A 82 -26.25 -9.67 2.83
CA LYS A 82 -26.90 -10.99 2.97
C LYS A 82 -27.57 -11.49 1.68
N GLU A 83 -28.00 -10.60 0.78
CA GLU A 83 -28.73 -10.96 -0.45
C GLU A 83 -28.40 -10.00 -1.60
N ASN A 84 -28.10 -10.53 -2.80
CA ASN A 84 -28.01 -9.92 -4.15
C ASN A 84 -27.46 -8.48 -4.32
N GLN A 85 -26.83 -7.94 -3.29
CA GLN A 85 -26.20 -6.64 -3.30
C GLN A 85 -24.70 -6.79 -3.54
N LYS A 86 -24.10 -5.76 -4.16
CA LYS A 86 -22.66 -5.73 -4.38
C LYS A 86 -21.94 -5.60 -3.03
N VAL A 87 -20.85 -6.33 -2.88
CA VAL A 87 -19.89 -6.10 -1.80
C VAL A 87 -19.39 -4.66 -1.93
N THR A 88 -19.37 -3.93 -0.82
CA THR A 88 -18.89 -2.54 -0.74
C THR A 88 -17.73 -2.43 0.24
N LEU A 89 -17.06 -1.27 0.25
CA LEU A 89 -15.99 -0.98 1.21
C LEU A 89 -16.60 -0.38 2.48
N GLY A 90 -16.15 -0.87 3.64
CA GLY A 90 -16.52 -0.29 4.92
C GLY A 90 -15.72 0.97 5.24
N TYR A 91 -16.30 1.86 6.07
CA TYR A 91 -15.60 3.06 6.57
C TYR A 91 -14.26 2.74 7.25
N TYR A 92 -14.15 1.55 7.86
CA TYR A 92 -12.92 1.05 8.47
C TYR A 92 -11.74 1.05 7.48
N PHE A 93 -11.97 0.76 6.20
CA PHE A 93 -10.93 0.78 5.18
C PHE A 93 -10.33 2.18 4.99
N TYR A 94 -11.18 3.19 4.86
CA TYR A 94 -10.78 4.58 4.66
C TYR A 94 -10.01 5.11 5.87
N PHE A 95 -10.50 4.81 7.08
CA PHE A 95 -9.84 5.19 8.32
C PHE A 95 -8.47 4.52 8.48
N LEU A 96 -8.37 3.21 8.19
CA LEU A 96 -7.12 2.47 8.26
C LEU A 96 -6.08 3.01 7.26
N ASN A 97 -6.50 3.29 6.02
CA ASN A 97 -5.63 3.89 5.02
C ASN A 97 -5.16 5.28 5.39
N LEU A 98 -6.02 6.10 5.99
CA LEU A 98 -5.64 7.42 6.49
C LEU A 98 -4.59 7.32 7.60
N ILE A 99 -4.75 6.38 8.54
CA ILE A 99 -3.75 6.13 9.57
C ILE A 99 -2.42 5.71 8.95
N PHE A 100 -2.42 4.73 8.03
CA PHE A 100 -1.17 4.31 7.38
C PHE A 100 -0.52 5.45 6.61
N ALA A 101 -1.29 6.22 5.86
CA ALA A 101 -0.81 7.39 5.13
C ALA A 101 -0.09 8.38 6.07
N LEU A 102 -0.71 8.74 7.19
CA LEU A 102 -0.12 9.64 8.19
C LEU A 102 1.12 9.05 8.85
N VAL A 103 1.07 7.78 9.27
CA VAL A 103 2.22 7.10 9.90
C VAL A 103 3.42 7.12 8.96
N PHE A 104 3.23 6.76 7.70
CA PHE A 104 4.32 6.75 6.74
C PHE A 104 4.79 8.16 6.38
N PHE A 105 3.92 9.17 6.32
CA PHE A 105 4.35 10.55 6.18
C PHE A 105 5.38 10.92 7.27
N PHE A 106 5.02 10.73 8.53
CA PHE A 106 5.90 11.10 9.65
C PHE A 106 7.15 10.22 9.73
N VAL A 107 7.04 8.91 9.46
CA VAL A 107 8.19 7.99 9.40
C VAL A 107 9.15 8.39 8.28
N THR A 108 8.66 8.82 7.12
CA THR A 108 9.53 9.30 6.04
C THR A 108 10.27 10.57 6.45
N ILE A 109 9.60 11.55 7.05
CA ILE A 109 10.26 12.78 7.54
C ILE A 109 11.32 12.44 8.59
N TRP A 110 10.99 11.54 9.53
CA TRP A 110 11.92 11.11 10.57
C TRP A 110 13.13 10.35 9.99
N ALA A 111 12.92 9.46 9.02
CA ALA A 111 13.99 8.75 8.34
C ALA A 111 14.95 9.73 7.63
N VAL A 112 14.41 10.72 6.92
CA VAL A 112 15.21 11.75 6.24
C VAL A 112 16.00 12.59 7.25
N GLN A 113 15.41 12.94 8.39
CA GLN A 113 16.12 13.61 9.49
C GLN A 113 17.34 12.79 9.96
N LEU A 114 17.16 11.50 10.22
CA LEU A 114 18.23 10.61 10.68
C LEU A 114 19.33 10.45 9.62
N ILE A 115 18.97 10.39 8.33
CA ILE A 115 19.92 10.24 7.24
C ILE A 115 20.74 11.51 7.01
N THR A 116 20.08 12.67 7.03
CA THR A 116 20.70 13.95 6.70
C THR A 116 21.37 14.62 7.91
N ASN A 117 21.10 14.14 9.13
CA ASN A 117 21.51 14.75 10.39
C ASN A 117 21.08 16.23 10.53
N VAL A 118 19.97 16.59 9.90
CA VAL A 118 19.39 17.95 9.98
C VAL A 118 18.23 17.96 10.97
N ASN A 119 17.93 19.12 11.58
CA ASN A 119 16.82 19.27 12.51
C ASN A 119 15.46 18.89 11.88
N TYR A 120 14.61 18.19 12.64
CA TYR A 120 13.30 17.74 12.19
C TYR A 120 12.43 18.88 11.63
N SER A 121 12.40 20.03 12.31
CA SER A 121 11.64 21.21 11.88
C SER A 121 12.08 21.74 10.51
N PHE A 122 13.38 21.65 10.21
CA PHE A 122 13.93 22.05 8.92
C PHE A 122 13.55 21.05 7.83
N VAL A 123 13.63 19.74 8.10
CA VAL A 123 13.19 18.69 7.17
C VAL A 123 11.69 18.82 6.89
N LEU A 124 10.89 19.05 7.93
CA LEU A 124 9.45 19.27 7.76
C LEU A 124 9.15 20.52 6.92
N LYS A 125 9.90 21.62 7.09
CA LYS A 125 9.68 22.83 6.29
C LYS A 125 10.10 22.67 4.83
N ASN A 126 11.24 22.03 4.59
CA ASN A 126 11.91 22.05 3.28
C ASN A 126 11.79 20.75 2.48
N GLN A 127 11.42 19.64 3.12
CA GLN A 127 11.40 18.30 2.52
C GLN A 127 10.09 17.53 2.80
N TRP A 128 9.02 18.23 3.24
CA TRP A 128 7.70 17.61 3.47
C TRP A 128 7.14 16.90 2.24
N TYR A 129 7.49 17.37 1.03
CA TYR A 129 7.03 16.78 -0.22
C TYR A 129 7.48 15.32 -0.38
N LEU A 130 8.61 14.90 0.23
CA LEU A 130 9.03 13.50 0.26
C LEU A 130 8.05 12.65 1.08
N GLY A 131 7.69 13.12 2.27
CA GLY A 131 6.66 12.47 3.09
C GLY A 131 5.32 12.40 2.38
N PHE A 132 4.90 13.49 1.73
CA PHE A 132 3.65 13.54 0.98
C PHE A 132 3.66 12.57 -0.23
N SER A 133 4.79 12.45 -0.92
CA SER A 133 4.94 11.54 -2.06
C SER A 133 4.80 10.08 -1.63
N ILE A 134 5.42 9.69 -0.52
CA ILE A 134 5.29 8.33 0.04
C ILE A 134 3.86 8.10 0.55
N MET A 135 3.27 9.08 1.24
CA MET A 135 1.88 9.03 1.69
C MET A 135 0.91 8.79 0.53
N ALA A 136 1.05 9.56 -0.56
CA ALA A 136 0.23 9.42 -1.76
C ALA A 136 0.43 8.05 -2.42
N TRP A 137 1.68 7.58 -2.51
CA TRP A 137 1.99 6.25 -3.04
C TRP A 137 1.27 5.13 -2.28
N ILE A 138 1.29 5.19 -0.95
CA ILE A 138 0.62 4.20 -0.09
C ILE A 138 -0.89 4.22 -0.31
N LEU A 139 -1.49 5.41 -0.37
CA LEU A 139 -2.91 5.56 -0.64
C LEU A 139 -3.28 4.96 -1.99
N VAL A 140 -2.48 5.22 -3.04
CA VAL A 140 -2.69 4.66 -4.39
C VAL A 140 -2.58 3.14 -4.37
N VAL A 141 -1.54 2.59 -3.76
CA VAL A 141 -1.30 1.14 -3.72
C VAL A 141 -2.41 0.43 -2.94
N ASN A 142 -2.71 0.86 -1.72
CA ASN A 142 -3.73 0.21 -0.88
C ASN A 142 -5.14 0.39 -1.46
N SER A 143 -5.49 1.59 -1.92
CA SER A 143 -6.80 1.86 -2.52
C SER A 143 -6.99 1.13 -3.84
N GLY A 144 -6.00 1.20 -4.72
CA GLY A 144 -6.02 0.50 -6.00
C GLY A 144 -6.14 -1.02 -5.81
N PHE A 145 -5.36 -1.60 -4.89
CA PHE A 145 -5.40 -3.03 -4.62
C PHE A 145 -6.75 -3.50 -4.04
N THR A 146 -7.27 -2.77 -3.06
CA THR A 146 -8.57 -3.08 -2.46
C THR A 146 -9.72 -2.92 -3.46
N LEU A 147 -9.69 -1.90 -4.31
CA LEU A 147 -10.69 -1.69 -5.36
C LEU A 147 -10.64 -2.79 -6.44
N LEU A 148 -9.44 -3.19 -6.89
CA LEU A 148 -9.28 -4.32 -7.82
C LEU A 148 -9.83 -5.62 -7.22
N THR A 149 -9.63 -5.80 -5.92
CA THR A 149 -10.15 -6.96 -5.21
C THR A 149 -11.67 -6.89 -5.06
N LEU A 150 -12.24 -5.73 -4.73
CA LEU A 150 -13.67 -5.50 -4.71
C LEU A 150 -14.31 -5.82 -6.06
N PHE A 151 -13.73 -5.32 -7.15
CA PHE A 151 -14.19 -5.60 -8.51
C PHE A 151 -14.13 -7.10 -8.82
N THR A 152 -13.04 -7.78 -8.44
CA THR A 152 -12.89 -9.22 -8.65
C THR A 152 -13.94 -10.03 -7.87
N ILE A 153 -14.24 -9.64 -6.63
CA ILE A 153 -15.25 -10.29 -5.79
C ILE A 153 -16.64 -10.09 -6.42
N ASN A 154 -17.00 -8.84 -6.72
CA ASN A 154 -18.30 -8.49 -7.30
C ASN A 154 -18.53 -9.08 -8.70
N LYS A 155 -17.51 -9.16 -9.56
CA LYS A 155 -17.66 -9.78 -10.88
C LYS A 155 -18.04 -11.26 -10.78
N LYS A 156 -17.54 -11.96 -9.76
CA LYS A 156 -17.72 -13.41 -9.58
C LYS A 156 -18.98 -13.78 -8.81
N SER A 157 -19.51 -12.89 -7.97
CA SER A 157 -20.78 -13.14 -7.26
C SER A 157 -21.99 -13.03 -8.16
N TRP A 158 -21.86 -12.44 -9.36
CA TRP A 158 -22.93 -12.28 -10.36
C TRP A 158 -22.83 -13.28 -11.53
N GLN A 159 -21.88 -14.23 -11.48
CA GLN A 159 -21.75 -15.31 -12.47
C GLN A 159 -22.29 -16.66 -11.96
N LYS A 160 -22.86 -16.69 -10.76
CA LYS A 160 -23.63 -17.81 -10.19
C LYS A 160 -25.08 -17.39 -10.14
#